data_AF-A0AAV4LGH2-F1
#
_entry.id   AF-A0AAV4LGH2-F1
#
_cell.length_a   1.000
_cell.length_b   1.000
_cell.length_c   1.000
_cell.angle_alpha   90.00
_cell.angle_beta   90.00
_cell.angle_gamma   90.00
#
_symmetry.space_group_name_H-M   'P 1'
#
loop_
_entity.id
_entity.type
_entity.pdbx_description
1 polymer ?
#
loop_
_entity_poly.entity_id
_entity_poly.type
_entity_poly.pdbx_seq_one_letter_code
_entity_poly.pdbx_strand_id
1 'polypeptide(L)' 'MGAVFNFMILMLVPTGVTIYVINFARWMRRRGHHTGAVGAYLIAVLTFFIAAVIVFKSIS' A
#
# COMPACT_ATOMS: atom_id res chain seq x y z
N MET A 1 -14.93 3.27 20.31
CA MET A 1 -14.39 4.36 19.46
C MET A 1 -12.85 4.34 19.33
N GLY A 2 -12.08 3.87 20.33
CA GLY A 2 -10.59 3.87 20.25
C GLY A 2 -9.95 2.94 19.21
N ALA A 3 -10.49 1.75 18.98
CA ALA A 3 -9.90 0.76 18.06
C ALA A 3 -9.90 1.22 16.59
N VAL A 4 -11.01 1.80 16.13
CA VAL A 4 -11.14 2.33 14.75
C VAL A 4 -10.20 3.52 14.54
N PHE A 5 -10.11 4.42 15.52
CA PHE A 5 -9.21 5.55 15.46
C PHE A 5 -7.73 5.12 15.40
N ASN A 6 -7.33 4.16 16.25
CA ASN A 6 -5.98 3.59 16.20
C ASN A 6 -5.70 2.87 14.87
N PHE A 7 -6.68 2.15 14.32
CA PHE A 7 -6.55 1.53 13.00
C PHE A 7 -6.27 2.58 11.91
N MET A 8 -7.03 3.68 11.90
CA MET A 8 -6.86 4.76 10.92
C MET A 8 -5.48 5.39 10.99
N ILE A 9 -4.96 5.66 12.20
CA ILE A 9 -3.62 6.22 12.39
C ILE A 9 -2.54 5.25 11.89
N LEU A 10 -2.64 3.97 12.26
CA LEU A 10 -1.66 2.95 11.87
C LEU A 10 -1.69 2.67 10.36
N MET A 11 -2.83 2.89 9.69
CA MET A 11 -2.96 2.76 8.23
C MET A 11 -2.38 3.94 7.44
N LEU A 12 -2.11 5.10 8.06
CA LEU A 12 -1.59 6.27 7.33
C LEU A 12 -0.27 5.99 6.62
N VAL A 13 0.66 5.32 7.31
CA VAL A 13 1.99 5.00 6.75
C VAL A 13 1.88 3.99 5.60
N PRO A 14 1.24 2.82 5.76
CA PRO A 14 1.00 1.89 4.65
C PRO A 14 0.32 2.56 3.45
N THR A 15 -0.70 3.38 3.71
CA THR A 15 -1.44 4.09 2.65
C THR A 15 -0.53 5.05 1.88
N GLY A 16 0.29 5.84 2.58
CA GLY A 16 1.24 6.76 1.95
C GLY A 16 2.27 6.04 1.08
N VAL A 17 2.81 4.92 1.58
CA VAL A 17 3.75 4.07 0.82
C VAL A 17 3.06 3.50 -0.43
N THR A 18 1.84 2.97 -0.30
CA THR A 18 1.09 2.43 -1.44
C THR A 18 0.83 3.48 -2.52
N ILE A 19 0.47 4.71 -2.13
CA ILE A 19 0.30 5.84 -3.07
C ILE A 19 1.61 6.14 -3.80
N TYR A 20 2.74 6.17 -3.08
CA TYR A 20 4.04 6.38 -3.67
C TYR A 20 4.39 5.30 -4.70
N VAL A 21 4.22 4.01 -4.35
CA VAL A 21 4.52 2.89 -5.25
C VAL A 21 3.62 2.90 -6.48
N ILE A 22 2.34 3.24 -6.34
CA ILE A 22 1.42 3.42 -7.47
C ILE A 22 1.91 4.53 -8.41
N ASN A 23 2.34 5.67 -7.88
CA ASN A 23 2.86 6.77 -8.69
C ASN A 23 4.18 6.39 -9.38
N PHE A 24 5.04 5.64 -8.70
CA PHE A 24 6.26 5.07 -9.28
C PHE A 24 5.94 4.10 -10.42
N ALA A 25 4.96 3.21 -10.25
CA ALA A 25 4.49 2.30 -11.30
C ALA A 25 3.90 3.06 -12.51
N ARG A 26 3.13 4.13 -12.26
CA ARG A 26 2.62 5.03 -13.31
C ARG A 26 3.76 5.73 -14.06
N TRP A 27 4.81 6.13 -13.36
CA TRP A 27 6.00 6.74 -13.97
C TRP A 27 6.78 5.73 -14.83
N MET A 28 6.98 4.50 -14.33
CA MET A 28 7.64 3.42 -15.10
C MET A 28 6.87 3.07 -16.37
N ARG A 29 5.54 2.96 -16.28
CA ARG A 29 4.69 2.70 -17.45
C ARG A 29 4.84 3.79 -18.52
N ARG A 30 4.99 5.05 -18.12
CA ARG A 30 5.22 6.19 -19.04
C ARG A 30 6.60 6.15 -19.71
N ARG A 31 7.57 5.41 -19.16
CA ARG A 31 8.92 5.24 -19.74
C ARG A 31 9.08 3.94 -20.55
N GLY A 32 7.99 3.23 -20.84
CA GLY A 32 8.03 1.97 -21.60
C GLY A 32 8.38 0.74 -20.77
N HIS A 33 8.60 0.87 -19.46
CA HIS A 33 8.87 -0.25 -18.55
C HIS A 33 7.56 -0.90 -18.06
N HIS A 34 6.80 -1.49 -18.98
CA HIS A 34 5.48 -2.06 -18.70
C HIS A 34 5.53 -3.22 -17.70
N THR A 35 6.47 -4.16 -17.87
CA THR A 35 6.61 -5.32 -16.98
C THR A 35 6.97 -4.90 -15.55
N GLY A 36 7.89 -3.93 -15.41
CA GLY A 36 8.27 -3.38 -14.11
C GLY A 36 7.11 -2.61 -13.43
N ALA A 37 6.31 -1.88 -14.21
CA ALA A 37 5.11 -1.22 -13.72
C ALA A 37 4.08 -2.22 -13.16
N VAL A 38 3.81 -3.31 -13.87
CA VAL A 38 2.88 -4.36 -13.41
C VAL A 38 3.37 -5.00 -12.11
N GLY A 39 4.66 -5.33 -12.02
CA GLY A 39 5.26 -5.85 -10.79
C GLY A 39 5.10 -4.89 -9.61
N ALA A 40 5.35 -3.60 -9.80
CA ALA A 40 5.19 -2.60 -8.76
C ALA A 40 3.73 -2.43 -8.30
N TYR A 41 2.74 -2.51 -9.19
CA TYR A 41 1.32 -2.51 -8.79
C TYR A 41 0.97 -3.73 -7.94
N LEU A 42 1.41 -4.93 -8.34
CA LEU A 42 1.16 -6.15 -7.58
C LEU A 42 1.78 -6.09 -6.19
N ILE A 43 3.02 -5.60 -6.09
CA ILE A 43 3.69 -5.41 -4.80
C ILE A 43 2.94 -4.38 -3.95
N ALA A 44 2.53 -3.25 -4.50
CA ALA A 44 1.79 -2.22 -3.77
C ALA A 44 0.51 -2.76 -3.12
N VAL A 45 -0.25 -3.58 -3.88
CA VAL A 45 -1.48 -4.21 -3.39
C VAL A 45 -1.17 -5.24 -2.32
N LEU A 46 -0.22 -6.15 -2.56
CA LEU A 46 0.18 -7.18 -1.60
C LEU A 46 0.65 -6.56 -0.27
N THR A 47 1.54 -5.58 -0.33
CA THR A 47 2.05 -4.90 0.87
C THR A 47 0.95 -4.20 1.64
N PHE A 48 0.02 -3.53 0.94
CA PHE A 48 -1.12 -2.88 1.59
C PHE A 48 -2.03 -3.89 2.31
N PHE A 49 -2.38 -4.99 1.65
CA PHE A 49 -3.23 -6.04 2.25
C PHE A 49 -2.56 -6.71 3.45
N ILE A 50 -1.26 -7.01 3.35
CA ILE A 50 -0.51 -7.60 4.46
C ILE A 50 -0.49 -6.62 5.65
N ALA A 51 -0.22 -5.34 5.41
CA ALA A 51 -0.25 -4.32 6.46
C ALA A 51 -1.66 -4.20 7.08
N ALA A 52 -2.71 -4.21 6.26
CA ALA A 52 -4.10 -4.19 6.70
C ALA A 52 -4.43 -5.34 7.66
N VAL A 53 -4.04 -6.56 7.29
CA VAL A 53 -4.27 -7.76 8.12
C VAL A 53 -3.46 -7.72 9.42
N ILE A 54 -2.19 -7.32 9.37
CA ILE A 54 -1.33 -7.22 10.56
C ILE A 54 -1.90 -6.22 11.56
N VAL A 55 -2.25 -5.02 11.08
CA VAL A 55 -2.80 -3.96 11.93
C VAL A 55 -4.16 -4.38 12.47
N PHE A 56 -5.04 -4.97 11.64
CA PHE A 56 -6.33 -5.49 12.12
C PHE A 56 -6.14 -6.51 13.25
N LYS A 57 -5.25 -7.48 13.08
CA LYS A 57 -4.93 -8.49 14.11
C LYS A 57 -4.28 -7.91 15.36
N SER A 58 -3.57 -6.79 15.24
CA SER A 58 -2.93 -6.12 16.37
C SER A 58 -3.93 -5.36 17.26
N ILE A 59 -5.13 -5.06 16.76
CA ILE A 59 -6.14 -4.24 17.46
C ILE A 59 -7.39 -5.07 17.83
N SER A 60 -7.58 -6.24 17.22
CA SER A 60 -8.61 -7.24 17.56
C SER A 60 -8.20 -8.10 18.75
#